data_AF-A0A356E1R5-F1
#
_entry.id   AF-A0A356E1R5-F1
#
_cell.length_a   1.000
_cell.length_b   1.000
_cell.length_c   1.000
_cell.angle_alpha   90.00
_cell.angle_beta   90.00
_cell.angle_gamma   90.00
#
_symmetry.space_group_name_H-M   'P 1'
#
loop_
_entity.id
_entity.type
_entity.pdbx_description
1 polymer ?
#
loop_
_entity_poly.entity_id
_entity_poly.type
_entity_poly.pdbx_seq_one_letter_code
_entity_poly.pdbx_strand_id
1 'polypeptide(L)'
;YLGRITREVKQIGSCNTVVRIQNMWKGINTDYYGFLAPISEPLGKGEIKNALVVGAGGAARAVVWALHNHGVKVTILNRSLEHAQTLASETMSSFDTLENAHLYNGIPELVVQTTCVGMGNLSDEESIPSFSFTGKEIAYDLVYNPRLTRFLKRAMEAGCTIIGGSQMLMEQGKLQFEAFTGYHYPHWIQADI
;
A
#
# COMPACT_ATOMS: atom_id res chain seq x y z
N TYR A 1 -10.94 -24.54 -0.24
CA TYR A 1 -12.08 -23.70 0.19
C TYR A 1 -12.63 -22.83 -0.94
N LEU A 2 -11.80 -22.14 -1.72
CA LEU A 2 -12.25 -21.34 -2.87
C LEU A 2 -12.20 -22.16 -4.17
N GLY A 3 -13.23 -22.00 -5.01
CA GLY A 3 -13.30 -22.67 -6.32
C GLY A 3 -12.61 -21.87 -7.43
N ARG A 4 -12.49 -20.54 -7.26
CA ARG A 4 -11.77 -19.65 -8.17
C ARG A 4 -11.07 -18.54 -7.38
N ILE A 5 -9.93 -18.10 -7.87
CA ILE A 5 -9.23 -16.91 -7.35
C ILE A 5 -8.81 -16.04 -8.53
N THR A 6 -8.64 -14.75 -8.28
CA THR A 6 -8.10 -13.83 -9.27
C THR A 6 -6.57 -13.88 -9.32
N ARG A 7 -5.97 -13.25 -10.33
CA ARG A 7 -4.52 -13.33 -10.62
C ARG A 7 -3.70 -12.75 -9.47
N GLU A 8 -4.08 -11.58 -9.01
CA GLU A 8 -3.59 -10.83 -7.87
C GLU A 8 -3.69 -11.63 -6.57
N VAL A 9 -4.78 -12.37 -6.31
CA VAL A 9 -4.83 -13.28 -5.14
C VAL A 9 -3.77 -14.36 -5.24
N LYS A 10 -3.56 -14.92 -6.45
CA LYS A 10 -2.52 -15.93 -6.68
C LYS A 10 -1.11 -15.35 -6.52
N GLN A 11 -0.87 -14.13 -6.99
CA GLN A 11 0.42 -13.43 -6.90
C GLN A 11 0.73 -13.02 -5.46
N ILE A 12 -0.20 -12.34 -4.80
CA ILE A 12 -0.06 -11.85 -3.43
C ILE A 12 -0.04 -13.02 -2.44
N GLY A 13 -0.75 -14.10 -2.72
CA GLY A 13 -0.92 -15.22 -1.80
C GLY A 13 -1.93 -14.93 -0.67
N SER A 14 -2.70 -13.85 -0.78
CA SER A 14 -3.72 -13.47 0.21
C SER A 14 -5.04 -13.05 -0.47
N CYS A 15 -6.13 -13.34 0.21
CA CYS A 15 -7.50 -13.06 -0.21
C CYS A 15 -8.21 -12.36 0.95
N ASN A 16 -8.70 -11.13 0.75
CA ASN A 16 -9.44 -10.39 1.77
C ASN A 16 -10.96 -10.36 1.51
N THR A 17 -11.40 -10.78 0.32
CA THR A 17 -12.81 -10.68 -0.09
C THR A 17 -13.24 -11.95 -0.81
N VAL A 18 -14.33 -12.57 -0.33
CA VAL A 18 -14.85 -13.84 -0.86
C VAL A 18 -16.30 -13.64 -1.30
N VAL A 19 -16.56 -13.86 -2.58
CA VAL A 19 -17.89 -13.67 -3.18
C VAL A 19 -18.45 -14.98 -3.71
N ARG A 20 -19.76 -15.14 -3.59
CA ARG A 20 -20.45 -16.31 -4.15
C ARG A 20 -20.77 -16.06 -5.61
N ILE A 21 -20.32 -16.95 -6.49
CA ILE A 21 -20.65 -16.92 -7.92
C ILE A 21 -21.29 -18.26 -8.25
N GLN A 22 -22.59 -18.24 -8.56
CA GLN A 22 -23.37 -19.47 -8.78
C GLN A 22 -23.19 -20.47 -7.61
N ASN A 23 -22.62 -21.64 -7.91
CA ASN A 23 -22.39 -22.72 -6.95
C ASN A 23 -20.96 -22.77 -6.39
N MET A 24 -20.16 -21.71 -6.59
CA MET A 24 -18.77 -21.66 -6.13
C MET A 24 -18.42 -20.35 -5.42
N TRP A 25 -17.32 -20.38 -4.67
CA TRP A 25 -16.73 -19.21 -4.04
C TRP A 25 -15.55 -18.69 -4.85
N LYS A 26 -15.56 -17.38 -5.16
CA LYS A 26 -14.45 -16.66 -5.78
C LYS A 26 -13.76 -15.79 -4.74
N GLY A 27 -12.44 -15.92 -4.62
CA GLY A 27 -11.62 -14.99 -3.84
C GLY A 27 -11.07 -13.86 -4.70
N ILE A 28 -11.09 -12.66 -4.16
CA ILE A 28 -10.44 -11.46 -4.71
C ILE A 28 -9.64 -10.75 -3.60
N ASN A 29 -8.76 -9.84 -4.01
CA ASN A 29 -7.99 -8.99 -3.11
C ASN A 29 -8.31 -7.53 -3.42
N THR A 30 -9.16 -6.90 -2.61
CA THR A 30 -9.56 -5.50 -2.81
C THR A 30 -8.51 -4.52 -2.30
N ASP A 31 -7.59 -4.94 -1.43
CA ASP A 31 -6.47 -4.10 -0.97
C ASP A 31 -5.57 -3.71 -2.15
N TYR A 32 -5.34 -4.63 -3.09
CA TYR A 32 -4.58 -4.36 -4.31
C TYR A 32 -5.11 -3.13 -5.07
N TYR A 33 -6.42 -3.09 -5.31
CA TYR A 33 -7.06 -2.02 -6.06
C TYR A 33 -7.35 -0.78 -5.19
N GLY A 34 -7.69 -0.98 -3.92
CA GLY A 34 -7.91 0.10 -2.96
C GLY A 34 -6.63 0.92 -2.72
N PHE A 35 -5.46 0.27 -2.72
CA PHE A 35 -4.18 0.96 -2.67
C PHE A 35 -3.93 1.81 -3.93
N LEU A 36 -4.20 1.26 -5.12
CA LEU A 36 -3.93 1.94 -6.40
C LEU A 36 -4.83 3.16 -6.62
N ALA A 37 -6.08 3.12 -6.14
CA ALA A 37 -7.07 4.15 -6.45
C ALA A 37 -6.59 5.58 -6.08
N PRO A 38 -6.07 5.85 -4.86
CA PRO A 38 -5.55 7.18 -4.50
C PRO A 38 -4.35 7.68 -5.30
N ILE A 39 -3.58 6.77 -5.91
CA ILE A 39 -2.39 7.12 -6.72
C ILE A 39 -2.62 6.90 -8.23
N SER A 40 -3.85 6.62 -8.64
CA SER A 40 -4.17 6.20 -10.02
C SER A 40 -3.83 7.28 -11.05
N GLU A 41 -4.08 8.55 -10.74
CA GLU A 41 -3.77 9.67 -11.62
C GLU A 41 -2.26 9.88 -11.84
N PRO A 42 -1.42 10.07 -10.79
CA PRO A 42 0.03 10.23 -10.98
C PRO A 42 0.67 8.96 -11.57
N LEU A 43 0.15 7.78 -11.24
CA LEU A 43 0.60 6.52 -11.85
C LEU A 43 0.29 6.47 -13.35
N GLY A 44 -0.93 6.86 -13.75
CA GLY A 44 -1.34 6.91 -15.17
C GLY A 44 -0.59 7.95 -16.00
N LYS A 45 -0.12 9.02 -15.38
CA LYS A 45 0.76 10.04 -15.99
C LYS A 45 2.23 9.61 -16.06
N GLY A 46 2.59 8.47 -15.46
CA GLY A 46 3.98 8.00 -15.40
C GLY A 46 4.88 8.85 -14.49
N GLU A 47 4.29 9.55 -13.52
CA GLU A 47 5.00 10.37 -12.53
C GLU A 47 5.63 9.52 -11.42
N ILE A 48 5.09 8.32 -11.17
CA ILE A 48 5.62 7.36 -10.20
C ILE A 48 6.43 6.30 -10.96
N LYS A 49 7.76 6.34 -10.85
CA LYS A 49 8.68 5.39 -11.50
C LYS A 49 9.43 4.53 -10.50
N ASN A 50 9.71 5.09 -9.33
CA ASN A 50 10.44 4.47 -8.24
C ASN A 50 9.60 4.61 -6.97
N ALA A 51 9.43 3.50 -6.25
CA ALA A 51 8.75 3.47 -4.98
C ALA A 51 9.61 2.83 -3.88
N LEU A 52 9.58 3.44 -2.70
CA LEU A 52 10.18 2.91 -1.48
C LEU A 52 9.07 2.39 -0.58
N VAL A 53 9.04 1.08 -0.32
CA VAL A 53 8.01 0.44 0.50
C VAL A 53 8.61 0.00 1.82
N VAL A 54 8.07 0.50 2.93
CA VAL A 54 8.49 0.17 4.29
C VAL A 54 7.59 -0.93 4.85
N GLY A 55 8.17 -2.10 5.12
CA GLY A 55 7.49 -3.29 5.58
C GLY A 55 7.51 -4.42 4.55
N ALA A 56 7.36 -5.65 5.04
CA ALA A 56 7.31 -6.87 4.22
C ALA A 56 6.17 -7.83 4.66
N GLY A 57 5.12 -7.29 5.30
CA GLY A 57 3.95 -8.05 5.75
C GLY A 57 2.87 -8.23 4.68
N GLY A 58 1.70 -8.73 5.07
CA GLY A 58 0.59 -9.00 4.14
C GLY A 58 0.13 -7.79 3.31
N ALA A 59 0.02 -6.61 3.93
CA ALA A 59 -0.30 -5.37 3.24
C ALA A 59 0.81 -4.95 2.25
N ALA A 60 2.07 -5.07 2.68
CA ALA A 60 3.23 -4.80 1.82
C ALA A 60 3.21 -5.67 0.56
N ARG A 61 2.85 -6.95 0.67
CA ARG A 61 2.74 -7.84 -0.50
C ARG A 61 1.73 -7.31 -1.52
N ALA A 62 0.56 -6.86 -1.08
CA ALA A 62 -0.44 -6.28 -1.98
C ALA A 62 0.09 -5.00 -2.67
N VAL A 63 0.71 -4.11 -1.91
CA VAL A 63 1.33 -2.86 -2.40
C VAL A 63 2.44 -3.13 -3.42
N VAL A 64 3.39 -4.00 -3.09
CA VAL A 64 4.54 -4.32 -3.94
C VAL A 64 4.09 -4.94 -5.26
N TRP A 65 3.16 -5.92 -5.21
CA TRP A 65 2.60 -6.51 -6.43
C TRP A 65 1.79 -5.50 -7.25
N ALA A 66 1.07 -4.58 -6.59
CA ALA A 66 0.34 -3.51 -7.28
C ALA A 66 1.29 -2.62 -8.07
N LEU A 67 2.33 -2.11 -7.44
CA LEU A 67 3.34 -1.26 -8.06
C LEU A 67 4.12 -1.99 -9.16
N HIS A 68 4.58 -3.22 -8.89
CA HIS A 68 5.31 -4.04 -9.86
C HIS A 68 4.51 -4.29 -11.14
N ASN A 69 3.23 -4.68 -11.02
CA ASN A 69 2.37 -4.94 -12.17
C ASN A 69 2.08 -3.66 -13.00
N HIS A 70 2.32 -2.47 -12.44
CA HIS A 70 2.22 -1.18 -13.12
C HIS A 70 3.59 -0.62 -13.58
N GLY A 71 4.64 -1.44 -13.55
CA GLY A 71 5.97 -1.08 -14.07
C GLY A 71 6.79 -0.16 -13.16
N VAL A 72 6.37 0.04 -11.91
CA VAL A 72 7.12 0.83 -10.93
C VAL A 72 8.28 -0.01 -10.37
N LYS A 73 9.47 0.58 -10.30
CA LYS A 73 10.63 -0.03 -9.65
C LYS A 73 10.47 0.10 -8.14
N VAL A 74 10.45 -1.03 -7.43
CA VAL A 74 10.22 -1.04 -6.00
C VAL A 74 11.51 -1.37 -5.25
N THR A 75 11.78 -0.63 -4.18
CA THR A 75 12.74 -1.00 -3.13
C THR A 75 11.97 -1.27 -1.85
N ILE A 76 12.18 -2.44 -1.27
CA ILE A 76 11.52 -2.87 -0.02
C ILE A 76 12.49 -2.70 1.15
N LEU A 77 12.11 -1.90 2.13
CA LEU A 77 12.85 -1.76 3.39
C LEU A 77 12.13 -2.50 4.50
N ASN A 78 12.87 -3.30 5.27
CA ASN A 78 12.30 -3.97 6.43
C ASN A 78 13.34 -4.18 7.54
N ARG A 79 12.89 -4.28 8.80
CA ARG A 79 13.77 -4.62 9.93
C ARG A 79 14.40 -6.00 9.79
N SER A 80 13.60 -6.98 9.36
CA SER A 80 14.09 -8.33 9.05
C SER A 80 14.39 -8.40 7.55
N LEU A 81 15.67 -8.36 7.20
CA LEU A 81 16.13 -8.36 5.81
C LEU A 81 15.58 -9.56 5.02
N GLU A 82 15.53 -10.74 5.65
CA GLU A 82 15.03 -11.98 5.04
C GLU A 82 13.58 -11.86 4.52
N HIS A 83 12.70 -11.18 5.25
CA HIS A 83 11.32 -10.97 4.81
C HIS A 83 11.26 -10.04 3.59
N ALA A 84 12.08 -8.98 3.56
CA ALA A 84 12.16 -8.09 2.41
C ALA A 84 12.74 -8.81 1.19
N GLN A 85 13.80 -9.61 1.38
CA GLN A 85 14.40 -10.44 0.34
C GLN A 85 13.41 -11.43 -0.25
N THR A 86 12.63 -12.11 0.60
CA THR A 86 11.61 -13.07 0.16
C THR A 86 10.61 -12.38 -0.76
N LEU A 87 10.00 -11.27 -0.32
CA LEU A 87 9.03 -10.54 -1.13
C LEU A 87 9.65 -9.94 -2.40
N ALA A 88 10.89 -9.43 -2.32
CA ALA A 88 11.60 -8.89 -3.46
C ALA A 88 11.86 -9.95 -4.54
N SER A 89 12.19 -11.18 -4.14
CA SER A 89 12.44 -12.29 -5.08
C SER A 89 11.21 -12.64 -5.93
N GLU A 90 10.00 -12.46 -5.38
CA GLU A 90 8.75 -12.75 -6.08
C GLU A 90 8.42 -11.73 -7.18
N THR A 91 8.92 -10.50 -7.03
CA THR A 91 8.60 -9.36 -7.89
C THR A 91 9.82 -8.77 -8.62
N MET A 92 10.99 -9.40 -8.49
CA MET A 92 12.28 -8.87 -8.97
C MET A 92 12.54 -7.43 -8.50
N SER A 93 12.09 -7.12 -7.29
CA SER A 93 12.29 -5.81 -6.65
C SER A 93 13.66 -5.73 -5.98
N SER A 94 14.10 -4.51 -5.69
CA SER A 94 15.23 -4.29 -4.78
C SER A 94 14.77 -4.44 -3.33
N PHE A 95 15.70 -4.76 -2.43
CA PHE A 95 15.44 -4.81 -1.00
C PHE A 95 16.65 -4.35 -0.20
N ASP A 96 16.40 -3.86 1.01
CA ASP A 96 17.45 -3.43 1.93
C ASP A 96 16.95 -3.47 3.38
N THR A 97 17.87 -3.25 4.32
CA THR A 97 17.51 -3.08 5.73
C THR A 97 16.91 -1.69 5.96
N LEU A 98 16.10 -1.55 7.01
CA LEU A 98 15.46 -0.28 7.34
C LEU A 98 16.47 0.83 7.68
N GLU A 99 17.61 0.47 8.26
CA GLU A 99 18.67 1.40 8.67
C GLU A 99 19.24 2.17 7.46
N ASN A 100 19.28 1.52 6.30
CA ASN A 100 19.79 2.06 5.04
C ASN A 100 18.82 3.01 4.34
N ALA A 101 17.67 3.35 4.94
CA ALA A 101 16.68 4.22 4.31
C ALA A 101 17.25 5.57 3.83
N HIS A 102 18.22 6.13 4.54
CA HIS A 102 18.91 7.38 4.17
C HIS A 102 19.59 7.34 2.79
N LEU A 103 19.97 6.16 2.29
CA LEU A 103 20.59 5.99 0.96
C LEU A 103 19.61 6.25 -0.19
N TYR A 104 18.31 6.26 0.10
CA TYR A 104 17.24 6.40 -0.89
C TYR A 104 16.65 7.82 -0.94
N ASN A 105 17.17 8.77 -0.17
CA ASN A 105 16.65 10.13 -0.11
C ASN A 105 16.62 10.79 -1.51
N GLY A 106 15.47 11.36 -1.89
CA GLY A 106 15.28 12.03 -3.18
C GLY A 106 15.27 11.12 -4.42
N ILE A 107 15.27 9.80 -4.24
CA ILE A 107 15.17 8.82 -5.33
C ILE A 107 13.71 8.44 -5.64
N PRO A 108 12.88 8.01 -4.67
CA PRO A 108 11.52 7.57 -4.95
C PRO A 108 10.59 8.76 -5.18
N GLU A 109 9.67 8.63 -6.12
CA GLU A 109 8.53 9.56 -6.21
C GLU A 109 7.39 9.15 -5.27
N LEU A 110 7.37 7.89 -4.83
CA LEU A 110 6.38 7.34 -3.89
C LEU A 110 7.07 6.65 -2.71
N VAL A 111 6.74 7.04 -1.48
CA VAL A 111 7.17 6.36 -0.25
C VAL A 111 5.95 5.81 0.46
N VAL A 112 5.88 4.48 0.62
CA VAL A 112 4.73 3.79 1.22
C VAL A 112 5.10 3.16 2.55
N GLN A 113 4.42 3.57 3.62
CA GLN A 113 4.47 2.89 4.91
C GLN A 113 3.40 1.79 4.91
N THR A 114 3.79 0.54 5.19
CA THR A 114 2.86 -0.60 5.26
C THR A 114 2.90 -1.36 6.60
N THR A 115 3.52 -0.78 7.63
CA THR A 115 3.72 -1.39 8.94
C THR A 115 2.67 -0.92 9.95
N CYS A 116 2.63 -1.53 11.13
CA CYS A 116 1.77 -1.04 12.22
C CYS A 116 2.38 0.15 13.01
N VAL A 117 3.58 0.61 12.66
CA VAL A 117 4.24 1.76 13.33
C VAL A 117 3.43 3.03 13.07
N GLY A 118 3.14 3.80 14.12
CA GLY A 118 2.25 4.95 14.06
C GLY A 118 0.83 4.66 14.57
N MET A 119 0.49 3.41 14.93
CA MET A 119 -0.82 3.02 15.48
C MET A 119 -0.71 2.48 16.91
N GLY A 120 -1.73 2.74 17.74
CA GLY A 120 -1.87 2.18 19.09
C GLY A 120 -0.67 2.51 19.99
N ASN A 121 -0.05 1.47 20.57
CA ASN A 121 1.14 1.62 21.41
C ASN A 121 2.38 2.11 20.65
N LEU A 122 2.35 2.11 19.31
CA LEU A 122 3.43 2.59 18.44
C LEU A 122 3.11 3.96 17.84
N SER A 123 2.10 4.67 18.36
CA SER A 123 1.64 5.96 17.81
C SER A 123 2.70 7.06 17.80
N ASP A 124 3.61 7.04 18.77
CA ASP A 124 4.73 7.97 18.87
C ASP A 124 6.01 7.47 18.17
N GLU A 125 5.98 6.31 17.53
CA GLU A 125 7.15 5.78 16.81
C GLU A 125 7.20 6.30 15.35
N GLU A 126 8.41 6.28 14.80
CA GLU A 126 8.68 6.68 13.42
C GLU A 126 9.05 5.44 12.59
N SER A 127 8.34 5.22 11.48
CA SER A 127 8.52 4.02 10.66
C SER A 127 9.81 4.03 9.85
N ILE A 128 10.33 5.21 9.50
CA ILE A 128 11.52 5.34 8.63
C ILE A 128 12.40 6.53 9.07
N PRO A 129 13.03 6.44 10.26
CA PRO A 129 13.64 7.60 10.91
C PRO A 129 14.83 8.19 10.14
N SER A 130 15.61 7.36 9.42
CA SER A 130 16.80 7.82 8.68
C SER A 130 16.48 8.38 7.29
N PHE A 131 15.28 8.18 6.76
CA PHE A 131 14.86 8.76 5.48
C PHE A 131 14.52 10.24 5.64
N SER A 132 14.92 11.07 4.69
CA SER A 132 14.60 12.51 4.65
C SER A 132 13.78 12.81 3.40
N PHE A 133 12.57 13.32 3.62
CA PHE A 133 11.70 13.81 2.56
C PHE A 133 12.27 15.10 1.95
N THR A 134 12.18 15.20 0.62
CA THR A 134 12.63 16.39 -0.14
C THR A 134 11.49 17.36 -0.46
N GLY A 135 10.25 16.96 -0.18
CA GLY A 135 9.04 17.73 -0.49
C GLY A 135 8.44 17.45 -1.86
N LYS A 136 9.05 16.52 -2.62
CA LYS A 136 8.59 16.15 -3.97
C LYS A 136 7.89 14.81 -4.01
N GLU A 137 8.05 14.02 -2.95
CA GLU A 137 7.50 12.67 -2.84
C GLU A 137 5.99 12.69 -2.55
N ILE A 138 5.33 11.61 -2.94
CA ILE A 138 4.04 11.22 -2.38
C ILE A 138 4.34 10.29 -1.19
N ALA A 139 3.93 10.68 0.01
CA ALA A 139 4.01 9.84 1.20
C ALA A 139 2.65 9.20 1.47
N TYR A 140 2.60 7.86 1.40
CA TYR A 140 1.38 7.08 1.55
C TYR A 140 1.49 6.16 2.76
N ASP A 141 0.69 6.42 3.80
CA ASP A 141 0.63 5.58 5.00
C ASP A 141 -0.63 4.72 4.99
N LEU A 142 -0.50 3.42 5.19
CA LEU A 142 -1.64 2.50 5.29
C LEU A 142 -2.29 2.51 6.70
N VAL A 143 -1.64 3.11 7.69
CA VAL A 143 -2.28 3.38 8.99
C VAL A 143 -3.40 4.41 8.80
N TYR A 144 -4.59 4.07 9.27
CA TYR A 144 -5.78 4.93 9.20
C TYR A 144 -6.19 5.53 10.55
N ASN A 145 -5.72 4.96 11.66
CA ASN A 145 -5.95 5.50 13.00
C ASN A 145 -4.64 5.46 13.81
N PRO A 146 -4.07 6.62 14.20
CA PRO A 146 -4.54 7.98 13.93
C PRO A 146 -4.48 8.36 12.44
N ARG A 147 -5.26 9.37 12.03
CA ARG A 147 -5.28 9.88 10.64
C ARG A 147 -3.96 10.50 10.20
N LEU A 148 -3.17 11.02 11.15
CA LEU A 148 -1.91 11.71 10.88
C LEU A 148 -0.81 11.14 11.78
N THR A 149 -0.10 10.14 11.28
CA THR A 149 1.06 9.49 11.92
C THR A 149 2.30 10.39 11.90
N ARG A 150 3.36 10.04 12.65
CA ARG A 150 4.64 10.76 12.59
C ARG A 150 5.25 10.77 11.19
N PHE A 151 5.13 9.65 10.47
CA PHE A 151 5.56 9.53 9.08
C PHE A 151 4.88 10.58 8.19
N LEU A 152 3.54 10.68 8.25
CA LEU A 152 2.80 11.67 7.45
C LEU A 152 3.06 13.10 7.92
N LYS A 153 3.24 13.36 9.23
CA LYS A 153 3.61 14.69 9.74
C LYS A 153 4.91 15.17 9.14
N ARG A 154 5.96 14.34 9.15
CA ARG A 154 7.28 14.68 8.60
C ARG A 154 7.23 14.94 7.10
N ALA A 155 6.48 14.11 6.37
CA ALA A 155 6.30 14.31 4.93
C ALA A 155 5.57 15.63 4.64
N MET A 156 4.49 15.92 5.38
CA MET A 156 3.72 17.16 5.26
C MET A 156 4.57 18.39 5.59
N GLU A 157 5.38 18.34 6.66
CA GLU A 157 6.30 19.41 7.05
C GLU A 157 7.40 19.66 5.99
N ALA A 158 7.81 18.63 5.26
CA ALA A 158 8.73 18.74 4.13
C ALA A 158 8.06 19.26 2.84
N GLY A 159 6.73 19.35 2.80
CA GLY A 159 5.96 19.80 1.63
C GLY A 159 5.48 18.69 0.69
N CYS A 160 5.61 17.43 1.09
CA CYS A 160 5.16 16.29 0.30
C CYS A 160 3.64 16.23 0.14
N THR A 161 3.18 15.56 -0.91
CA THR A 161 1.78 15.13 -1.00
C THR A 161 1.57 13.96 -0.05
N ILE A 162 0.55 14.02 0.81
CA ILE A 162 0.26 12.94 1.77
C ILE A 162 -1.02 12.19 1.42
N ILE A 163 -0.99 10.88 1.62
CA ILE A 163 -2.14 9.98 1.47
C ILE A 163 -2.22 9.13 2.75
N GLY A 164 -3.36 9.19 3.43
CA GLY A 164 -3.62 8.42 4.65
C GLY A 164 -4.37 7.11 4.37
N GLY A 165 -4.30 6.19 5.33
CA GLY A 165 -4.84 4.83 5.15
C GLY A 165 -6.35 4.78 5.02
N SER A 166 -7.06 5.82 5.48
CA SER A 166 -8.52 5.91 5.32
C SER A 166 -8.96 5.95 3.85
N GLN A 167 -8.13 6.48 2.95
CA GLN A 167 -8.45 6.49 1.52
C GLN A 167 -8.40 5.07 0.93
N MET A 168 -7.36 4.30 1.23
CA MET A 168 -7.30 2.88 0.86
C MET A 168 -8.47 2.10 1.47
N LEU A 169 -8.75 2.32 2.75
CA LEU A 169 -9.82 1.64 3.49
C LEU A 169 -11.20 1.92 2.87
N MET A 170 -11.42 3.16 2.43
CA MET A 170 -12.63 3.54 1.69
C MET A 170 -12.73 2.78 0.37
N GLU A 171 -11.70 2.86 -0.47
CA GLU A 171 -11.74 2.32 -1.82
C GLU A 171 -11.86 0.79 -1.83
N GLN A 172 -11.15 0.09 -0.94
CA GLN A 172 -11.31 -1.35 -0.80
C GLN A 172 -12.73 -1.72 -0.33
N GLY A 173 -13.35 -0.88 0.51
CA GLY A 173 -14.71 -1.07 1.01
C GLY A 173 -15.78 -0.85 -0.06
N LYS A 174 -15.59 0.14 -0.92
CA LYS A 174 -16.42 0.35 -2.12
C LYS A 174 -16.36 -0.88 -3.03
N LEU A 175 -15.16 -1.38 -3.32
CA LEU A 175 -14.97 -2.57 -4.15
C LEU A 175 -15.61 -3.83 -3.54
N GLN A 176 -15.53 -3.99 -2.21
CA GLN A 176 -16.23 -5.06 -1.50
C GLN A 176 -17.75 -4.94 -1.63
N PHE A 177 -18.30 -3.74 -1.45
CA PHE A 177 -19.73 -3.49 -1.63
C PHE A 177 -20.18 -3.89 -3.04
N GLU A 178 -19.46 -3.47 -4.07
CA GLU A 178 -19.78 -3.85 -5.45
C GLU A 178 -19.70 -5.35 -5.67
N ALA A 179 -18.66 -5.99 -5.13
CA ALA A 179 -18.44 -7.42 -5.26
C ALA A 179 -19.54 -8.25 -4.56
N PHE A 180 -20.07 -7.77 -3.42
CA PHE A 180 -21.11 -8.46 -2.66
C PHE A 180 -22.52 -8.22 -3.21
N THR A 181 -22.80 -7.01 -3.66
CA THR A 181 -24.16 -6.60 -4.02
C THR A 181 -24.44 -6.67 -5.52
N GLY A 182 -23.39 -6.59 -6.35
CA GLY A 182 -23.52 -6.43 -7.80
C GLY A 182 -23.91 -5.01 -8.24
N TYR A 183 -23.98 -4.05 -7.32
CA TYR A 183 -24.30 -2.65 -7.60
C TYR A 183 -23.09 -1.76 -7.37
N HIS A 184 -22.96 -0.71 -8.18
CA HIS A 184 -21.95 0.31 -7.95
C HIS A 184 -22.14 0.98 -6.59
N TYR A 185 -21.02 1.31 -5.93
CA TYR A 185 -21.09 2.07 -4.69
C TYR A 185 -21.74 3.44 -4.96
N PRO A 186 -22.81 3.83 -4.24
CA PRO A 186 -23.51 5.06 -4.53
C PRO A 186 -22.62 6.30 -4.36
N HIS A 187 -22.46 7.09 -5.42
CA HIS A 187 -21.59 8.27 -5.41
C HIS A 187 -22.03 9.38 -4.45
N TRP A 188 -23.30 9.38 -4.02
CA TRP A 188 -23.85 10.36 -3.07
C TRP A 188 -23.60 9.98 -1.60
N ILE A 189 -23.12 8.77 -1.32
CA ILE A 189 -22.75 8.38 0.05
C ILE A 189 -21.31 8.80 0.28
N GLN A 190 -21.12 9.73 1.21
CA GLN A 190 -19.82 10.04 1.77
C GLN A 190 -19.69 9.24 3.07
N ALA A 191 -18.71 8.34 3.14
CA ALA A 191 -18.41 7.67 4.39
C ALA A 191 -17.41 8.50 5.19
N ASP A 192 -17.78 8.83 6.42
CA ASP A 192 -16.92 9.52 7.38
C ASP A 192 -15.90 8.53 7.95
N ILE A 193 -14.70 8.48 7.35
CA ILE A 193 -13.58 7.61 7.75
C ILE A 193 -12.38 8.45 8.17
#